data_AF-A0A8C0HBC9-F1
#
_entry.id   AF-A0A8C0HBC9-F1
#
_cell.length_a   1.000
_cell.length_b   1.000
_cell.length_c   1.000
_cell.angle_alpha   90.00
_cell.angle_beta   90.00
_cell.angle_gamma   90.00
#
_symmetry.space_group_name_H-M   'P 1'
#
loop_
_entity.id
_entity.type
_entity.pdbx_description
1 polymer ?
#
loop_
_entity_poly.entity_id
_entity_poly.type
_entity_poly.pdbx_seq_one_letter_code
_entity_poly.pdbx_strand_id
1 'polypeptide(L)'
;MQRRAIRDAKTPDKMKKSKSVKEDSNLNLQEKKEKIKTGLKKLSELGTVNPKNRYQELINDIAKDIRNQRRYRQRRKAELVKLQQTYSALNSKATFYEEQVDYYKSYIKTCLDNLASKGKVSKKPREMKGKKSKKISLKYTAARLHEKGVLLEIEDLQVNQFKNVIFEINPTEEVGDFEVKAKFMGVQMETFMLHYQVRILLFNAENLWCTTYVDCL
;
A
#
# COMPACT_ATOMS: atom_id res chain seq x y z
N MET A 1 44.75 -10.63 -3.53
CA MET A 1 43.95 -11.39 -2.53
C MET A 1 42.96 -10.48 -1.77
N GLN A 2 43.39 -9.36 -1.17
CA GLN A 2 42.53 -8.43 -0.40
C GLN A 2 41.27 -7.92 -1.12
N ARG A 3 41.36 -7.54 -2.41
CA ARG A 3 40.20 -7.04 -3.18
C ARG A 3 39.08 -8.07 -3.42
N ARG A 4 39.35 -9.37 -3.26
CA ARG A 4 38.33 -10.44 -3.29
C ARG A 4 37.66 -10.55 -1.92
N ALA A 5 38.45 -10.60 -0.85
CA ALA A 5 37.95 -10.70 0.53
C ALA A 5 37.00 -9.55 0.92
N ILE A 6 37.30 -8.30 0.51
CA ILE A 6 36.42 -7.14 0.76
C ILE A 6 35.10 -7.26 -0.02
N ARG A 7 35.14 -7.83 -1.23
CA ARG A 7 33.95 -8.07 -2.05
C ARG A 7 33.08 -9.17 -1.46
N ASP A 8 33.72 -10.24 -1.00
CA ASP A 8 33.05 -11.38 -0.35
C ASP A 8 32.42 -10.96 1.00
N ALA A 9 33.05 -10.06 1.74
CA ALA A 9 32.53 -9.49 2.99
C ALA A 9 31.29 -8.59 2.79
N LYS A 10 31.17 -7.94 1.62
CA LYS A 10 30.04 -7.06 1.29
C LYS A 10 28.87 -7.79 0.61
N THR A 11 29.02 -9.08 0.32
CA THR A 11 27.94 -9.91 -0.25
C THR A 11 26.97 -10.32 0.87
N PRO A 12 25.64 -10.13 0.69
CA PRO A 12 24.64 -10.61 1.64
C PRO A 12 24.80 -12.10 1.95
N ASP A 13 24.58 -12.53 3.20
CA ASP A 13 24.82 -13.91 3.66
C ASP A 13 24.16 -15.00 2.79
N LYS A 14 22.99 -14.70 2.22
CA LYS A 14 22.25 -15.59 1.30
C LYS A 14 22.96 -15.83 -0.04
N MET A 15 23.95 -15.02 -0.38
CA MET A 15 24.76 -15.12 -1.62
C MET A 15 26.17 -15.65 -1.36
N LYS A 16 26.54 -15.94 -0.10
CA LYS A 16 27.81 -16.62 0.21
C LYS A 16 27.76 -18.05 -0.34
N LYS A 17 28.90 -18.52 -0.85
CA LYS A 17 29.06 -19.90 -1.35
C LYS A 17 28.46 -20.87 -0.32
N SER A 18 27.49 -21.67 -0.74
CA SER A 18 26.76 -22.56 0.17
C SER A 18 27.72 -23.46 0.96
N LYS A 19 27.38 -23.77 2.22
CA LYS A 19 28.21 -24.62 3.11
C LYS A 19 28.60 -25.94 2.41
N SER A 20 27.68 -26.52 1.65
CA SER A 20 27.90 -27.72 0.82
C SER A 20 29.09 -27.60 -0.14
N VAL A 21 29.29 -26.45 -0.80
CA VAL A 21 30.37 -26.27 -1.79
C VAL A 21 31.74 -26.15 -1.12
N LYS A 22 31.79 -25.75 0.16
CA LYS A 22 33.04 -25.71 0.94
C LYS A 22 33.40 -27.09 1.52
N GLU A 23 32.40 -27.86 1.94
CA GLU A 23 32.58 -29.22 2.41
C GLU A 23 33.06 -30.15 1.28
N ASP A 24 32.52 -29.98 0.07
CA ASP A 24 32.92 -30.77 -1.10
C ASP A 24 34.38 -30.55 -1.54
N SER A 25 34.97 -29.38 -1.26
CA SER A 25 36.39 -29.14 -1.54
C SER A 25 37.33 -29.99 -0.67
N ASN A 26 36.92 -30.31 0.56
CA ASN A 26 37.76 -30.99 1.55
C ASN A 26 37.72 -32.53 1.45
N LEU A 27 36.89 -33.08 0.56
CA LEU A 27 36.75 -34.54 0.41
C LEU A 27 37.93 -35.17 -0.33
N ASN A 28 38.24 -36.41 0.05
CA ASN A 28 39.22 -37.24 -0.64
C ASN A 28 38.73 -37.57 -2.06
N LEU A 29 39.66 -37.91 -2.96
CA LEU A 29 39.36 -38.22 -4.37
C LEU A 29 38.35 -39.37 -4.49
N GLN A 30 38.47 -40.38 -3.63
CA GLN A 30 37.57 -41.55 -3.63
C GLN A 30 36.14 -41.15 -3.24
N GLU A 31 36.00 -40.30 -2.22
CA GLU A 31 34.70 -39.79 -1.77
C GLU A 31 34.04 -38.92 -2.84
N LYS A 32 34.84 -38.12 -3.57
CA LYS A 32 34.36 -37.33 -4.73
C LYS A 32 33.82 -38.24 -5.83
N LYS A 33 34.51 -39.34 -6.15
CA LYS A 33 34.05 -40.31 -7.15
C LYS A 33 32.74 -40.97 -6.73
N GLU A 34 32.63 -41.41 -5.48
CA GLU A 34 31.40 -42.04 -4.98
C GLU A 34 30.22 -41.06 -4.93
N LYS A 35 30.45 -39.79 -4.53
CA LYS A 35 29.44 -38.74 -4.63
C LYS A 35 28.97 -38.51 -6.07
N ILE A 36 29.89 -38.44 -7.04
CA ILE A 36 29.54 -38.27 -8.45
C ILE A 36 28.70 -39.45 -8.94
N LYS A 37 29.09 -40.70 -8.67
CA LYS A 37 28.31 -41.88 -9.04
C LYS A 37 26.91 -41.86 -8.43
N THR A 38 26.81 -41.51 -7.15
CA THR A 38 25.51 -41.41 -6.44
C THR A 38 24.64 -40.32 -7.06
N GLY A 39 25.22 -39.17 -7.41
CA GLY A 39 24.53 -38.09 -8.12
C GLY A 39 24.05 -38.50 -9.51
N LEU A 40 24.89 -39.18 -10.29
CA LEU A 40 24.53 -39.69 -11.62
C LEU A 40 23.39 -40.70 -11.55
N LYS A 41 23.37 -41.59 -10.55
CA LYS A 41 22.27 -42.52 -10.31
C LYS A 41 20.95 -41.78 -10.07
N LYS A 42 20.95 -40.79 -9.17
CA LYS A 42 19.77 -39.95 -8.89
C LYS A 42 19.28 -39.19 -10.13
N LEU A 43 20.20 -38.61 -10.91
CA LEU A 43 19.86 -37.88 -12.14
C LEU A 43 19.29 -38.81 -13.24
N SER A 44 19.74 -40.06 -13.27
CA SER A 44 19.19 -41.08 -14.15
C SER A 44 17.80 -41.53 -13.70
N GLU A 45 17.56 -41.69 -12.39
CA GLU A 45 16.23 -42.01 -11.84
C GLU A 45 15.21 -40.90 -12.13
N LEU A 46 15.67 -39.64 -12.11
CA LEU A 46 14.88 -38.46 -12.49
C LEU A 46 14.71 -38.28 -14.01
N GLY A 47 15.29 -39.16 -14.83
CA GLY A 47 15.19 -39.11 -16.29
C GLY A 47 15.91 -37.91 -16.95
N THR A 48 16.75 -37.19 -16.21
CA THR A 48 17.44 -35.99 -16.72
C THR A 48 18.71 -36.33 -17.52
N VAL A 49 19.29 -37.51 -17.27
CA VAL A 49 20.50 -37.95 -17.98
C VAL A 49 20.39 -39.43 -18.34
N ASN A 50 20.84 -39.79 -19.54
CA ASN A 50 20.77 -41.15 -20.04
C ASN A 50 22.10 -41.93 -19.81
N PRO A 51 22.10 -43.00 -18.97
CA PRO A 51 23.29 -43.83 -18.75
C PRO A 51 23.75 -44.57 -20.00
N LYS A 52 22.82 -44.91 -20.90
CA LYS A 52 23.13 -45.69 -22.13
C LYS A 52 24.01 -44.90 -23.09
N ASN A 53 23.87 -43.58 -23.11
CA ASN A 53 24.69 -42.67 -23.90
C ASN A 53 25.95 -42.19 -23.16
N ARG A 54 26.41 -42.94 -22.14
CA ARG A 54 27.59 -42.59 -21.31
C ARG A 54 27.54 -41.15 -20.76
N TYR A 55 26.35 -40.63 -20.49
CA TYR A 55 26.13 -39.27 -20.00
C TYR A 55 26.64 -38.16 -20.95
N GLN A 56 26.68 -38.40 -22.28
CA GLN A 56 27.21 -37.45 -23.26
C GLN A 56 26.48 -36.10 -23.27
N GLU A 57 25.17 -36.08 -23.04
CA GLU A 57 24.37 -34.85 -22.94
C GLU A 57 24.83 -33.96 -21.78
N LEU A 58 25.05 -34.56 -20.61
CA LEU A 58 25.60 -33.87 -19.44
C LEU A 58 26.99 -33.29 -19.74
N ILE A 59 27.85 -34.05 -20.42
CA ILE A 59 29.19 -33.58 -20.82
C ILE A 59 29.07 -32.39 -21.79
N ASN A 60 28.15 -32.48 -22.76
CA ASN A 60 27.91 -31.40 -23.71
C ASN A 60 27.41 -30.13 -23.01
N ASP A 61 26.54 -30.26 -22.01
CA ASP A 61 26.03 -29.11 -21.25
C ASP A 61 27.10 -28.50 -20.35
N ILE A 62 27.93 -29.32 -19.70
CA ILE A 62 29.13 -28.84 -18.98
C ILE A 62 30.06 -28.07 -19.94
N ALA A 63 30.29 -28.61 -21.14
CA ALA A 63 31.13 -27.95 -22.14
C ALA A 63 30.54 -26.61 -22.61
N LYS A 64 29.22 -26.54 -22.82
CA LYS A 64 28.51 -25.29 -23.13
C LYS A 64 28.64 -24.29 -21.98
N ASP A 65 28.54 -24.73 -20.74
CA ASP A 65 28.65 -23.87 -19.57
C ASP A 65 30.06 -23.32 -19.37
N ILE A 66 31.10 -24.13 -19.60
CA ILE A 66 32.49 -23.67 -19.60
C ILE A 66 32.71 -22.63 -20.70
N ARG A 67 32.23 -22.91 -21.93
CA ARG A 67 32.36 -21.99 -23.07
C ARG A 67 31.63 -20.67 -22.83
N ASN A 68 30.42 -20.72 -22.29
CA ASN A 68 29.58 -19.55 -22.05
C ASN A 68 29.77 -18.91 -20.68
N GLN A 69 30.70 -19.40 -19.86
CA GLN A 69 30.86 -18.99 -18.46
C GLN A 69 31.03 -17.47 -18.30
N ARG A 70 31.81 -16.85 -19.19
CA ARG A 70 32.01 -15.39 -19.21
C ARG A 70 30.72 -14.65 -19.55
N ARG A 71 29.99 -15.12 -20.57
CA ARG A 71 28.71 -14.54 -21.02
C ARG A 71 27.66 -14.61 -19.91
N TYR A 72 27.55 -15.74 -19.21
CA TYR A 72 26.63 -15.87 -18.06
C TYR A 72 27.02 -14.98 -16.88
N ARG A 73 28.32 -14.78 -16.62
CA ARG A 73 28.77 -13.81 -15.61
C ARG A 73 28.40 -12.38 -15.97
N GLN A 74 28.52 -12.02 -17.25
CA GLN A 74 28.16 -10.68 -17.72
C GLN A 74 26.64 -10.47 -17.66
N ARG A 75 25.85 -11.44 -18.11
CA ARG A 75 24.38 -11.39 -18.04
C ARG A 75 23.89 -11.22 -16.60
N ARG A 76 24.37 -12.06 -15.67
CA ARG A 76 24.01 -11.94 -14.24
C ARG A 76 24.37 -10.58 -13.63
N LYS A 77 25.51 -10.00 -14.02
CA LYS A 77 25.88 -8.65 -13.55
C LYS A 77 24.93 -7.58 -14.09
N ALA A 78 24.58 -7.65 -15.37
CA ALA A 78 23.64 -6.71 -15.98
C ALA A 78 22.24 -6.81 -15.36
N GLU A 79 21.75 -8.04 -15.15
CA GLU A 79 20.48 -8.30 -14.46
C GLU A 79 20.47 -7.75 -13.03
N LEU A 80 21.57 -7.95 -12.29
CA LEU A 80 21.71 -7.41 -10.94
C LEU A 80 21.64 -5.89 -10.92
N VAL A 81 22.32 -5.21 -11.85
CA VAL A 81 22.25 -3.74 -11.97
C VAL A 81 20.84 -3.28 -12.29
N LYS A 82 20.16 -3.95 -13.23
CA LYS A 82 18.76 -3.64 -13.58
C LYS A 82 17.81 -3.81 -12.39
N LEU A 83 17.99 -4.88 -11.60
CA LEU A 83 17.21 -5.11 -10.38
C LEU A 83 17.46 -4.03 -9.33
N GLN A 84 18.72 -3.63 -9.11
CA GLN A 84 19.06 -2.56 -8.18
C GLN A 84 18.43 -1.22 -8.59
N GLN A 85 18.48 -0.88 -9.89
CA GLN A 85 17.83 0.32 -10.42
C GLN A 85 16.31 0.28 -10.21
N THR A 86 15.69 -0.87 -10.52
CA THR A 86 14.24 -1.06 -10.34
C THR A 86 13.85 -0.92 -8.87
N TYR A 87 14.62 -1.53 -7.97
CA TYR A 87 14.41 -1.42 -6.53
C TYR A 87 14.51 0.03 -6.03
N SER A 88 15.55 0.75 -6.47
CA SER A 88 15.71 2.16 -6.11
C SER A 88 14.56 3.02 -6.62
N ALA A 89 14.14 2.83 -7.88
CA ALA A 89 13.03 3.57 -8.47
C ALA A 89 11.71 3.29 -7.74
N LEU A 90 11.46 2.03 -7.38
CA LEU A 90 10.27 1.65 -6.62
C LEU A 90 10.29 2.26 -5.22
N ASN A 91 11.45 2.27 -4.56
CA ASN A 91 11.60 2.89 -3.25
C ASN A 91 11.35 4.41 -3.31
N SER A 92 11.91 5.10 -4.30
CA SER A 92 11.63 6.53 -4.54
C SER A 92 10.15 6.80 -4.83
N LYS A 93 9.47 5.88 -5.53
CA LYS A 93 8.03 5.99 -5.78
C LYS A 93 7.22 5.78 -4.49
N ALA A 94 7.63 4.85 -3.63
CA ALA A 94 7.00 4.62 -2.34
C ALA A 94 7.14 5.85 -1.42
N THR A 95 8.34 6.40 -1.29
CA THR A 95 8.58 7.62 -0.48
C THR A 95 7.80 8.81 -1.02
N PHE A 96 7.71 8.97 -2.33
CA PHE A 96 6.88 10.04 -2.93
C PHE A 96 5.41 9.94 -2.52
N TYR A 97 4.80 8.75 -2.55
CA TYR A 97 3.41 8.61 -2.13
C TYR A 97 3.23 8.79 -0.62
N GLU A 98 4.22 8.40 0.18
CA GLU A 98 4.21 8.66 1.62
C GLU A 98 4.22 10.17 1.90
N GLU A 99 5.09 10.93 1.23
CA GLU A 99 5.12 12.39 1.28
C GLU A 99 3.80 13.02 0.80
N GLN A 100 3.19 12.50 -0.27
CA GLN A 100 1.87 12.95 -0.73
C GLN A 100 0.80 12.73 0.33
N VAL A 101 0.77 11.55 0.95
CA VAL A 101 -0.17 11.24 2.04
C VAL A 101 0.03 12.21 3.21
N ASP A 102 1.27 12.47 3.60
CA ASP A 102 1.57 13.40 4.70
C ASP A 102 1.25 14.85 4.34
N TYR A 103 1.46 15.27 3.10
CA TYR A 103 1.01 16.56 2.59
C TYR A 103 -0.50 16.70 2.72
N TYR A 104 -1.29 15.73 2.24
CA TYR A 104 -2.75 15.77 2.36
C TYR A 104 -3.22 15.76 3.81
N LYS A 105 -2.60 14.97 4.69
CA LYS A 105 -2.90 15.00 6.14
C LYS A 105 -2.65 16.40 6.72
N SER A 106 -1.51 17.01 6.39
CA SER A 106 -1.17 18.35 6.88
C SER A 106 -2.15 19.42 6.38
N TYR A 107 -2.52 19.37 5.10
CA TYR A 107 -3.48 20.27 4.48
C TYR A 107 -4.87 20.15 5.12
N ILE A 108 -5.34 18.91 5.32
CA ILE A 108 -6.59 18.63 6.03
C ILE A 108 -6.54 19.21 7.45
N LYS A 109 -5.45 18.96 8.17
CA LYS A 109 -5.27 19.49 9.53
C LYS A 109 -5.35 21.01 9.55
N THR A 110 -4.65 21.69 8.64
CA THR A 110 -4.75 23.16 8.50
C THR A 110 -6.16 23.62 8.16
N CYS A 111 -6.89 22.90 7.32
CA CYS A 111 -8.29 23.22 7.04
C CYS A 111 -9.16 23.11 8.29
N LEU A 112 -9.02 22.01 9.04
CA LEU A 112 -9.73 21.80 10.31
C LEU A 112 -9.38 22.85 11.36
N ASP A 113 -8.10 23.21 11.49
CA ASP A 113 -7.64 24.28 12.40
C ASP A 113 -8.21 25.66 12.01
N ASN A 114 -8.34 25.94 10.71
CA ASN A 114 -8.98 27.16 10.20
C ASN A 114 -10.50 27.19 10.46
N LEU A 115 -11.17 26.05 10.37
CA LEU A 115 -12.58 25.89 10.75
C LEU A 115 -12.78 26.10 12.26
N ALA A 116 -11.89 25.54 13.08
CA ALA A 116 -11.92 25.72 14.54
C ALA A 116 -11.61 27.16 14.97
N SER A 117 -10.70 27.86 14.27
CA SER A 117 -10.30 29.23 14.61
C SER A 117 -11.31 30.29 14.18
N LYS A 118 -12.00 30.13 13.04
CA LYS A 118 -13.07 31.07 12.62
C LYS A 118 -14.28 31.09 13.57
N GLY A 119 -14.46 30.07 14.40
CA GLY A 119 -15.44 30.09 15.49
C GLY A 119 -15.11 31.07 16.64
N LYS A 120 -13.87 31.58 16.72
CA LYS A 120 -13.37 32.39 17.86
C LYS A 120 -13.09 33.87 17.53
N VAL A 121 -13.00 34.29 16.26
CA VAL A 121 -12.43 35.62 15.90
C VAL A 121 -13.45 36.63 15.36
N SER A 122 -14.62 36.76 15.99
CA SER A 122 -15.51 37.91 15.73
C SER A 122 -16.10 38.55 16.98
N LYS A 123 -15.28 38.70 18.04
CA LYS A 123 -15.61 39.62 19.13
C LYS A 123 -14.45 40.56 19.42
N LYS A 124 -14.60 41.80 18.97
CA LYS A 124 -14.02 42.98 19.63
C LYS A 124 -14.28 42.87 21.14
N PRO A 125 -13.31 43.24 22.00
CA PRO A 125 -13.48 43.14 23.45
C PRO A 125 -14.41 44.27 23.89
N ARG A 126 -15.69 43.95 24.05
CA ARG A 126 -16.58 44.71 24.93
C ARG A 126 -17.16 43.72 25.92
N GLU A 127 -16.86 44.00 27.18
CA GLU A 127 -17.34 43.33 28.37
C GLU A 127 -18.83 42.99 28.27
N MET A 128 -19.18 41.75 28.62
CA MET A 128 -20.40 41.38 29.35
C MET A 128 -20.58 39.87 29.35
N LYS A 129 -20.78 39.36 30.57
CA LYS A 129 -21.35 38.07 30.99
C LYS A 129 -21.99 37.19 29.90
N GLY A 130 -21.56 35.92 29.90
CA GLY A 130 -22.41 34.75 29.64
C GLY A 130 -23.12 34.69 28.28
N LYS A 131 -22.46 34.11 27.27
CA LYS A 131 -23.16 33.44 26.16
C LYS A 131 -22.19 32.48 25.47
N LYS A 132 -22.36 31.18 25.77
CA LYS A 132 -21.78 30.06 25.02
C LYS A 132 -21.95 30.38 23.53
N SER A 133 -20.86 30.42 22.78
CA SER A 133 -20.88 30.58 21.32
C SER A 133 -21.81 29.51 20.76
N LYS A 134 -23.00 29.91 20.28
CA LYS A 134 -23.94 28.99 19.64
C LYS A 134 -23.19 28.37 18.46
N LYS A 135 -22.90 27.08 18.58
CA LYS A 135 -22.51 26.21 17.47
C LYS A 135 -23.54 26.42 16.37
N ILE A 136 -23.14 27.08 15.27
CA ILE A 136 -24.07 27.42 14.19
C ILE A 136 -24.39 26.11 13.46
N SER A 137 -25.61 25.59 13.64
CA SER A 137 -26.09 24.45 12.88
C SER A 137 -26.32 24.86 11.43
N LEU A 138 -25.75 24.12 10.50
CA LEU A 138 -25.93 24.36 9.07
C LEU A 138 -27.11 23.52 8.58
N LYS A 139 -28.10 24.16 7.96
CA LYS A 139 -29.29 23.47 7.43
C LYS A 139 -29.24 23.46 5.90
N TYR A 140 -29.31 22.27 5.32
CA TYR A 140 -29.34 22.08 3.88
C TYR A 140 -30.51 21.16 3.49
N THR A 141 -31.28 21.58 2.49
CA THR A 141 -32.29 20.72 1.87
C THR A 141 -31.60 19.65 1.03
N ALA A 142 -32.14 18.44 0.99
CA ALA A 142 -31.58 17.34 0.18
C ALA A 142 -31.46 17.72 -1.31
N ALA A 143 -32.42 18.48 -1.83
CA ALA A 143 -32.37 18.99 -3.21
C ALA A 143 -31.09 19.79 -3.49
N ARG A 144 -30.64 20.62 -2.53
CA ARG A 144 -29.44 21.43 -2.67
C ARG A 144 -28.15 20.62 -2.54
N LEU A 145 -28.17 19.53 -1.76
CA LEU A 145 -27.03 18.61 -1.68
C LEU A 145 -26.92 17.78 -2.95
N HIS A 146 -28.05 17.41 -3.54
CA HIS A 146 -28.13 16.69 -4.82
C HIS A 146 -27.63 17.54 -5.99
N GLU A 147 -28.08 18.80 -6.10
CA GLU A 147 -27.54 19.75 -7.10
C GLU A 147 -26.03 19.97 -6.98
N LYS A 148 -25.49 19.88 -5.75
CA LYS A 148 -24.05 20.01 -5.48
C LYS A 148 -23.28 18.69 -5.67
N GLY A 149 -23.95 17.58 -5.98
CA GLY A 149 -23.34 16.26 -6.11
C GLY A 149 -22.81 15.66 -4.80
N VAL A 150 -23.22 16.20 -3.65
CA VAL A 150 -22.86 15.66 -2.31
C VAL A 150 -23.81 14.52 -1.92
N LEU A 151 -25.06 14.60 -2.35
CA LEU A 151 -26.07 13.55 -2.19
C LEU A 151 -26.36 12.95 -3.56
N LEU A 152 -26.19 11.63 -3.70
CA LEU A 152 -26.44 10.92 -4.96
C LEU A 152 -27.91 10.52 -5.03
N GLU A 153 -28.33 9.59 -4.18
CA GLU A 153 -29.71 9.09 -4.11
C GLU A 153 -30.09 8.83 -2.65
N ILE A 154 -31.39 8.86 -2.36
CA ILE A 154 -31.95 8.42 -1.09
C ILE A 154 -32.86 7.24 -1.42
N GLU A 155 -32.64 6.09 -0.80
CA GLU A 155 -33.48 4.91 -0.97
C GLU A 155 -34.93 5.23 -0.57
N ASP A 156 -35.90 4.71 -1.32
CA ASP A 156 -37.35 4.93 -1.16
C ASP A 156 -37.89 6.36 -1.35
N LEU A 157 -37.05 7.34 -1.75
CA LEU A 157 -37.50 8.70 -2.04
C LEU A 157 -37.22 9.13 -3.49
N GLN A 158 -38.26 9.60 -4.18
CA GLN A 158 -38.08 10.24 -5.49
C GLN A 158 -37.44 11.63 -5.35
N VAL A 159 -36.64 12.04 -6.35
CA VAL A 159 -35.95 13.35 -6.40
C VAL A 159 -36.90 14.54 -6.18
N ASN A 160 -38.16 14.42 -6.61
CA ASN A 160 -39.20 15.44 -6.38
C ASN A 160 -39.50 15.70 -4.89
N GLN A 161 -39.30 14.70 -4.03
CA GLN A 161 -39.55 14.76 -2.60
C GLN A 161 -38.36 15.28 -1.80
N PHE A 162 -37.20 15.48 -2.43
CA PHE A 162 -35.98 15.98 -1.76
C PHE A 162 -36.14 17.38 -1.17
N LYS A 163 -37.17 18.13 -1.60
CA LYS A 163 -37.54 19.43 -1.01
C LYS A 163 -38.02 19.31 0.44
N ASN A 164 -38.56 18.15 0.80
CA ASN A 164 -39.14 17.88 2.12
C ASN A 164 -38.14 17.30 3.12
N VAL A 165 -36.93 16.96 2.66
CA VAL A 165 -35.83 16.44 3.48
C VAL A 165 -34.86 17.58 3.81
N ILE A 166 -34.59 17.77 5.09
CA ILE A 166 -33.63 18.76 5.60
C ILE A 166 -32.57 18.05 6.43
N PHE A 167 -31.31 18.25 6.07
CA PHE A 167 -30.15 17.84 6.86
C PHE A 167 -29.67 19.02 7.71
N GLU A 168 -29.59 18.80 9.02
CA GLU A 168 -29.05 19.74 9.99
C GLU A 168 -27.69 19.22 10.49
N ILE A 169 -26.61 19.90 10.12
CA ILE A 169 -25.24 19.55 10.46
C ILE A 169 -24.83 20.39 11.67
N ASN A 170 -24.65 19.73 12.81
CA ASN A 170 -24.22 20.33 14.07
C ASN A 170 -22.75 19.99 14.32
N PRO A 171 -21.89 20.97 14.64
CA PRO A 171 -20.52 20.65 15.05
C PRO A 171 -20.51 20.08 16.47
N THR A 172 -19.69 19.04 16.70
CA THR A 172 -19.54 18.40 18.02
C THR A 172 -18.48 19.14 18.86
N GLU A 173 -18.17 18.67 20.07
CA GLU A 173 -17.13 19.26 20.93
C GLU A 173 -15.72 18.90 20.44
N GLU A 174 -15.58 17.76 19.77
CA GLU A 174 -14.35 17.33 19.11
C GLU A 174 -14.25 17.88 17.68
N VAL A 175 -13.05 18.35 17.30
CA VAL A 175 -12.77 18.91 15.97
C VAL A 175 -12.66 17.76 14.97
N GLY A 176 -13.52 17.76 13.97
CA GLY A 176 -13.61 16.68 12.97
C GLY A 176 -14.90 15.87 13.12
N ASP A 177 -15.59 15.96 14.24
CA ASP A 177 -16.85 15.25 14.46
C ASP A 177 -18.05 16.17 14.23
N PHE A 178 -18.98 15.71 13.39
CA PHE A 178 -20.20 16.42 13.06
C PHE A 178 -21.39 15.52 13.31
N GLU A 179 -22.36 15.99 14.08
CA GLU A 179 -23.64 15.33 14.23
C GLU A 179 -24.57 15.80 13.11
N VAL A 180 -24.99 14.89 12.24
CA VAL A 180 -25.91 15.19 11.13
C VAL A 180 -27.29 14.62 11.46
N LYS A 181 -28.30 15.49 11.48
CA LYS A 181 -29.70 15.14 11.75
C LYS A 181 -30.50 15.25 10.47
N ALA A 182 -31.12 14.16 10.04
CA ALA A 182 -32.05 14.14 8.94
C ALA A 182 -33.48 14.38 9.45
N LYS A 183 -34.16 15.36 8.86
CA LYS A 183 -35.57 15.67 9.13
C LYS A 183 -36.37 15.53 7.85
N PHE A 184 -37.39 14.69 7.85
CA PHE A 184 -38.35 14.57 6.77
C PHE A 184 -39.67 15.20 7.20
N MET A 185 -40.14 16.21 6.47
CA MET A 185 -41.38 16.94 6.78
C MET A 185 -41.48 17.45 8.23
N GLY A 186 -40.34 17.77 8.86
CA GLY A 186 -40.27 18.24 10.24
C GLY A 186 -40.12 17.15 11.31
N VAL A 187 -40.27 15.87 10.93
CA VAL A 187 -40.01 14.72 11.80
C VAL A 187 -38.53 14.36 11.71
N GLN A 188 -37.85 14.27 12.85
CA GLN A 188 -36.47 13.78 12.91
C GLN A 188 -36.48 12.27 12.68
N MET A 189 -35.87 11.85 11.58
CA MET A 189 -35.83 10.43 11.20
C MET A 189 -34.59 9.77 11.80
N GLU A 190 -33.43 10.38 11.57
CA GLU A 190 -32.16 9.76 11.90
C GLU A 190 -31.13 10.80 12.34
N THR A 191 -30.18 10.36 13.16
CA THR A 191 -29.04 11.15 13.61
C THR A 191 -27.80 10.28 13.52
N PHE A 192 -26.84 10.71 12.71
CA PHE A 192 -25.59 10.00 12.55
C PHE A 192 -24.41 10.90 12.88
N MET A 193 -23.34 10.29 13.41
CA MET A 193 -22.08 10.96 13.67
C MET A 193 -21.16 10.79 12.45
N LEU A 194 -20.82 11.92 11.85
CA LEU A 194 -19.85 12.00 10.78
C LEU A 194 -18.50 12.36 11.38
N HIS A 195 -17.63 11.35 11.47
CA HIS A 195 -16.24 11.52 11.84
C HIS A 195 -15.43 11.86 10.59
N TYR A 196 -14.87 13.07 10.54
CA TYR A 196 -13.93 13.49 9.51
C TYR A 196 -12.56 12.86 9.79
N GLN A 197 -12.48 11.53 9.63
CA GLN A 197 -11.24 10.77 9.68
C GLN A 197 -10.74 10.50 8.26
N VAL A 198 -9.41 10.52 8.10
CA VAL A 198 -8.69 10.11 6.87
C VAL A 198 -8.83 8.61 6.67
N ARG A 199 -10.04 8.14 6.33
CA ARG A 199 -10.28 6.75 5.89
C ARG A 199 -10.28 6.65 4.36
N ILE A 200 -9.46 7.44 3.69
CA ILE A 200 -9.29 7.43 2.23
C ILE A 200 -8.39 6.27 1.75
N LEU A 201 -7.65 5.59 2.63
CA LEU A 201 -6.64 4.61 2.20
C LEU A 201 -7.06 3.13 2.27
N LEU A 202 -8.23 2.78 2.81
CA LEU A 202 -8.70 1.37 2.80
C LEU A 202 -9.73 1.06 1.69
N PHE A 203 -10.15 2.03 0.89
CA PHE A 203 -11.18 1.83 -0.15
C PHE A 203 -10.62 1.75 -1.58
N ASN A 204 -9.29 1.66 -1.76
CA ASN A 204 -8.65 1.59 -3.08
C ASN A 204 -8.28 0.14 -3.47
N ALA A 205 -9.24 -0.78 -3.39
CA ALA A 205 -9.17 -2.06 -4.09
C ALA A 205 -10.38 -2.28 -5.02
N GLU A 206 -11.49 -1.57 -4.81
CA GLU A 206 -12.68 -1.66 -5.64
C GLU A 206 -13.16 -0.22 -5.89
N ASN A 207 -13.40 0.13 -7.16
CA ASN A 207 -13.72 1.49 -7.64
C ASN A 207 -15.04 2.10 -7.10
N LEU A 208 -15.49 1.78 -5.89
CA LEU A 208 -16.67 2.40 -5.29
C LEU A 208 -16.28 3.72 -4.62
N TRP A 209 -16.32 4.80 -5.40
CA TRP A 209 -16.24 6.19 -4.91
C TRP A 209 -17.47 6.62 -4.08
N CYS A 210 -18.45 5.73 -3.90
CA CYS A 210 -19.65 5.97 -3.11
C CYS A 210 -19.51 5.24 -1.79
N THR A 211 -19.13 5.94 -0.72
CA THR A 211 -19.40 5.45 0.63
C THR A 211 -20.91 5.44 0.82
N THR A 212 -21.54 4.26 0.80
CA THR A 212 -22.89 4.05 1.30
C THR A 212 -22.90 4.45 2.78
N TYR A 213 -23.40 5.63 3.10
CA TYR A 213 -23.40 6.16 4.48
C TYR A 213 -24.67 5.82 5.26
N VAL A 214 -25.52 4.97 4.70
CA VAL A 214 -26.72 4.45 5.35
C VAL A 214 -26.83 3.00 4.93
N ASP A 215 -26.38 2.07 5.78
CA ASP A 215 -26.90 0.72 5.73
C ASP A 215 -28.35 0.83 6.21
N CYS A 216 -29.28 0.93 5.26
CA CYS A 216 -30.70 0.78 5.50
C CYS A 216 -30.95 -0.64 6.05
N LEU A 217 -31.33 -0.73 7.33
CA LEU A 217 -32.39 -1.59 7.89
C LEU A 217 -32.59 -1.35 9.39
#